data_AF-A0A1B7HSB8-F1
#
_entry.id   AF-A0A1B7HSB8-F1
#
_cell.length_a   1.000
_cell.length_b   1.000
_cell.length_c   1.000
_cell.angle_alpha   90.00
_cell.angle_beta   90.00
_cell.angle_gamma   90.00
#
_symmetry.space_group_name_H-M   'P 1'
#
loop_
_entity.id
_entity.type
_entity.pdbx_description
1 polymer ?
#
loop_
_entity_poly.entity_id
_entity_poly.type
_entity_poly.pdbx_seq_one_letter_code
_entity_poly.pdbx_strand_id
1 'polypeptide(L)'
;MLKIHNRVLLLLVILLVVAGAALPFINFAPNRLVSGEPVALSQLPAHAGLLLTLPVLILAFLVLLPCRSFPLFITLIIGELLFITILWVMGLTATQFAQQGSTLARTSPGSGSWLSLTLCLLLCADAINRLTPKALWRLLVNLQIWIVPVALLWSGYFSDLSLLKEYANRQDVFDDALTRHLALLLGTLFPALVIGVPLGVFCYARPGWQSSVFSVLNIIQTVPSVALFGLLIAPLAGLVKFLPWLGSMGVSGIGVAPAIIALVLYALLPLVRGVVAGLQHVPRNIIESAEGMGMSRWQIFWQAEVPLALPVLLRSLRVVCVQTIGMTVIAALIGAGGFGAIIFQGLLSSALDLVLLGVIPVIALAVILDAFFKLFISLLEEKQP
;
A
#
# COMPACT_ATOMS: atom_id res chain seq x y z
N MET A 1 -38.04 20.08 -0.63
CA MET A 1 -36.64 19.96 -1.10
C MET A 1 -36.00 18.77 -0.39
N LEU A 2 -35.45 17.79 -1.12
CA LEU A 2 -34.72 16.67 -0.52
C LEU A 2 -33.44 17.21 0.15
N LYS A 3 -33.31 17.04 1.47
CA LYS A 3 -32.13 17.49 2.22
C LYS A 3 -31.07 16.39 2.22
N ILE A 4 -29.93 16.67 1.60
CA ILE A 4 -28.77 15.77 1.57
C ILE A 4 -28.00 15.91 2.89
N HIS A 5 -27.90 14.82 3.64
CA HIS A 5 -27.22 14.81 4.95
C HIS A 5 -25.78 14.27 4.84
N ASN A 6 -25.51 13.34 3.92
CA ASN A 6 -24.17 12.79 3.69
C ASN A 6 -23.68 13.03 2.25
N ARG A 7 -22.90 14.09 2.05
CA ARG A 7 -22.35 14.46 0.72
C ARG A 7 -21.28 13.49 0.23
N VAL A 8 -20.49 12.91 1.14
CA VAL A 8 -19.44 11.94 0.79
C VAL A 8 -20.08 10.66 0.27
N LEU A 9 -21.08 10.14 0.99
CA LEU A 9 -21.84 8.97 0.54
C LEU A 9 -22.52 9.22 -0.81
N LEU A 10 -23.13 10.40 -1.01
CA LEU A 10 -23.75 10.74 -2.29
C LEU A 10 -22.75 10.67 -3.44
N LEU A 11 -21.56 11.25 -3.28
CA LEU A 11 -20.52 11.21 -4.30
C LEU A 11 -20.09 9.78 -4.60
N LEU A 12 -19.85 8.96 -3.57
CA LEU A 12 -19.44 7.56 -3.74
C LEU A 12 -20.54 6.73 -4.42
N VAL A 13 -21.81 6.94 -4.09
CA VAL A 13 -22.95 6.28 -4.73
C VAL A 13 -23.08 6.69 -6.19
N ILE A 14 -22.94 7.98 -6.51
CA ILE A 14 -22.95 8.44 -7.92
C ILE A 14 -21.82 7.77 -8.70
N LEU A 15 -20.61 7.73 -8.15
CA LEU A 15 -19.48 7.07 -8.79
C LEU A 15 -19.69 5.55 -8.95
N LEU A 16 -20.33 4.88 -7.99
CA LEU A 16 -20.70 3.47 -8.11
C LEU A 16 -21.71 3.23 -9.24
N VAL A 17 -22.72 4.08 -9.37
CA VAL A 17 -23.71 4.00 -10.45
C VAL A 17 -23.03 4.24 -11.81
N VAL A 18 -22.18 5.25 -11.91
CA VAL A 18 -21.43 5.54 -13.14
C VAL A 18 -20.49 4.39 -13.48
N ALA A 19 -19.78 3.81 -12.50
CA ALA A 19 -18.90 2.67 -12.72
C ALA A 19 -19.67 1.44 -13.23
N GLY A 20 -20.82 1.11 -12.62
CA GLY A 20 -21.64 -0.02 -13.02
C GLY A 20 -22.33 0.15 -14.38
N ALA A 21 -22.65 1.40 -14.77
CA ALA A 21 -23.35 1.69 -16.02
C ALA A 21 -22.39 1.89 -17.22
N ALA A 22 -21.23 2.53 -17.00
CA ALA A 22 -20.35 2.98 -18.08
C ALA A 22 -19.12 2.08 -18.30
N LEU A 23 -18.76 1.22 -17.34
CA LEU A 23 -17.55 0.41 -17.40
C LEU A 23 -17.87 -1.09 -17.39
N PRO A 24 -17.00 -1.93 -18.00
CA PRO A 24 -17.18 -3.37 -17.99
C PRO A 24 -17.06 -3.95 -16.59
N PHE A 25 -17.92 -4.91 -16.27
CA PHE A 25 -17.86 -5.66 -15.02
C PHE A 25 -16.75 -6.72 -15.06
N ILE A 26 -16.68 -7.49 -16.14
CA ILE A 26 -15.60 -8.46 -16.39
C ILE A 26 -15.12 -8.36 -17.84
N ASN A 27 -13.93 -8.86 -18.11
CA ASN A 27 -13.46 -9.08 -19.48
C ASN A 27 -13.31 -10.58 -19.69
N PHE A 28 -13.81 -11.07 -20.82
CA PHE A 28 -13.75 -12.47 -21.20
C PHE A 28 -12.90 -12.65 -22.46
N ALA A 29 -11.88 -13.49 -22.40
CA ALA A 29 -11.06 -13.85 -23.54
C ALA A 29 -11.06 -15.39 -23.72
N PRO A 30 -11.30 -15.92 -24.93
CA PRO A 30 -11.28 -17.37 -25.18
C PRO A 30 -9.92 -18.03 -24.90
N ASN A 31 -8.82 -17.29 -25.07
CA ASN A 31 -7.45 -17.71 -24.80
C ASN A 31 -6.51 -16.49 -24.67
N ARG A 32 -5.19 -16.72 -24.56
CA ARG A 32 -4.18 -15.65 -24.44
C ARG A 32 -3.93 -14.84 -25.72
N LEU A 33 -4.36 -15.33 -26.88
CA LEU A 33 -4.08 -14.74 -28.19
C LEU A 33 -5.18 -13.77 -28.65
N VAL A 34 -6.38 -13.94 -28.12
CA VAL A 34 -7.55 -13.11 -28.46
C VAL A 34 -7.74 -12.05 -27.37
N SER A 35 -7.92 -10.81 -27.79
CA SER A 35 -8.25 -9.70 -26.88
C SER A 35 -9.56 -9.99 -26.15
N GLY A 36 -9.61 -9.68 -24.86
CA GLY A 36 -10.81 -9.89 -24.06
C GLY A 36 -11.95 -8.96 -24.48
N GLU A 37 -13.14 -9.52 -24.64
CA GLU A 37 -14.36 -8.75 -24.86
C GLU A 37 -14.91 -8.24 -23.51
N PRO A 38 -15.26 -6.95 -23.43
CA PRO A 38 -15.84 -6.37 -22.22
C PRO A 38 -17.29 -6.83 -22.05
N VAL A 39 -17.60 -7.39 -20.88
CA VAL A 39 -18.97 -7.78 -20.49
C VAL A 39 -19.51 -6.76 -19.51
N ALA A 40 -20.59 -6.08 -19.92
CA ALA A 40 -21.27 -5.09 -19.10
C ALA A 40 -22.14 -5.73 -18.01
N LEU A 41 -22.46 -4.97 -16.96
CA LEU A 41 -23.35 -5.43 -15.89
C LEU A 41 -24.73 -5.87 -16.40
N SER A 42 -25.24 -5.22 -17.44
CA SER A 42 -26.54 -5.52 -18.07
C SER A 42 -26.57 -6.85 -18.83
N GLN A 43 -25.40 -7.40 -19.17
CA GLN A 43 -25.27 -8.67 -19.88
C GLN A 43 -25.16 -9.86 -18.92
N LEU A 44 -24.99 -9.60 -17.62
CA LEU A 44 -24.99 -10.64 -16.60
C LEU A 44 -26.41 -11.19 -16.39
N PRO A 45 -26.55 -12.40 -15.82
CA PRO A 45 -27.85 -12.93 -15.44
C PRO A 45 -28.65 -11.95 -14.57
N ALA A 46 -29.97 -11.86 -14.79
CA ALA A 46 -30.83 -10.87 -14.13
C ALA A 46 -30.73 -10.89 -12.59
N HIS A 47 -30.55 -12.07 -11.99
CA HIS A 47 -30.35 -12.22 -10.55
C HIS A 47 -29.05 -11.56 -10.05
N ALA A 48 -27.96 -11.65 -10.81
CA ALA A 48 -26.69 -11.01 -10.46
C ALA A 48 -26.79 -9.48 -10.55
N GLY A 49 -27.46 -8.97 -11.59
CA GLY A 49 -27.74 -7.54 -11.73
C GLY A 49 -28.58 -6.98 -10.57
N LEU A 50 -29.60 -7.71 -10.12
CA LEU A 50 -30.45 -7.30 -8.99
C LEU A 50 -29.66 -7.29 -7.67
N LEU A 51 -28.84 -8.32 -7.42
CA LEU A 51 -28.00 -8.41 -6.22
C LEU A 51 -26.98 -7.26 -6.12
N LEU A 52 -26.51 -6.73 -7.25
CA LEU A 52 -25.55 -5.63 -7.29
C LEU A 52 -26.23 -4.25 -7.24
N THR A 53 -27.43 -4.10 -7.80
CA THR A 53 -28.14 -2.81 -7.86
C THR A 53 -28.93 -2.49 -6.59
N LEU A 54 -29.51 -3.50 -5.93
CA LEU A 54 -30.30 -3.29 -4.71
C LEU A 54 -29.51 -2.64 -3.56
N PRO A 55 -28.27 -3.07 -3.22
CA PRO A 55 -27.46 -2.40 -2.21
C PRO A 55 -27.16 -0.93 -2.57
N VAL A 56 -26.93 -0.62 -3.86
CA VAL A 56 -26.67 0.74 -4.32
C VAL A 56 -27.89 1.64 -4.12
N LEU A 57 -29.10 1.14 -4.37
CA LEU A 57 -30.35 1.87 -4.11
C LEU A 57 -30.56 2.13 -2.61
N ILE A 58 -30.23 1.15 -1.76
CA ILE A 58 -30.28 1.32 -0.31
C ILE A 58 -29.28 2.40 0.13
N LEU A 59 -28.04 2.38 -0.37
CA LEU A 59 -27.04 3.41 -0.10
C LEU A 59 -27.50 4.80 -0.57
N ALA A 60 -28.14 4.88 -1.74
CA ALA A 60 -28.72 6.12 -2.26
C ALA A 60 -29.81 6.69 -1.33
N PHE A 61 -30.64 5.83 -0.73
CA PHE A 61 -31.63 6.24 0.26
C PHE A 61 -30.97 6.75 1.56
N LEU A 62 -29.92 6.09 2.03
CA LEU A 62 -29.19 6.47 3.25
C LEU A 62 -28.56 7.88 3.18
N VAL A 63 -28.29 8.40 1.97
CA VAL A 63 -27.84 9.80 1.76
C VAL A 63 -28.80 10.83 2.37
N LEU A 64 -30.09 10.51 2.40
CA LEU A 64 -31.15 11.37 2.89
C LEU A 64 -31.30 11.31 4.41
N LEU A 65 -30.72 10.32 5.07
CA LEU A 65 -30.81 10.16 6.52
C LEU A 65 -29.70 10.95 7.26
N PRO A 66 -29.98 11.49 8.46
CA PRO A 66 -28.97 12.17 9.26
C PRO A 66 -27.77 11.27 9.56
N CYS A 67 -26.57 11.84 9.59
CA CYS A 67 -25.31 11.16 9.94
C CYS A 67 -25.23 10.80 11.44
N ARG A 68 -26.10 9.92 11.90
CA ARG A 68 -26.09 9.30 13.23
C ARG A 68 -25.45 7.91 13.15
N SER A 69 -25.12 7.32 14.30
CA SER A 69 -24.47 6.01 14.37
C SER A 69 -25.26 4.91 13.65
N PHE A 70 -26.60 4.93 13.73
CA PHE A 70 -27.43 3.90 13.08
C PHE A 70 -27.34 3.95 11.54
N PRO A 71 -27.63 5.07 10.84
CA PRO A 71 -27.44 5.13 9.38
C PRO A 71 -26.01 4.84 8.91
N LEU A 72 -24.99 5.25 9.68
CA LEU A 72 -23.60 4.94 9.38
C LEU A 72 -23.29 3.43 9.50
N PHE A 73 -23.85 2.76 10.50
CA PHE A 73 -23.72 1.32 10.68
C PHE A 73 -24.39 0.55 9.54
N ILE A 74 -25.59 0.96 9.14
CA ILE A 74 -26.26 0.37 7.96
C ILE A 74 -25.46 0.65 6.68
N THR A 75 -24.88 1.85 6.53
CA THR A 75 -24.00 2.18 5.40
C THR A 75 -22.81 1.23 5.33
N LEU A 76 -22.17 0.93 6.47
CA LEU A 76 -21.07 -0.03 6.55
C LEU A 76 -21.51 -1.44 6.13
N ILE A 77 -22.61 -1.96 6.69
CA ILE A 77 -23.11 -3.31 6.37
C ILE A 77 -23.44 -3.42 4.88
N ILE A 78 -24.16 -2.45 4.32
CA ILE A 78 -24.58 -2.49 2.92
C ILE A 78 -23.39 -2.33 1.98
N GLY A 79 -22.41 -1.48 2.34
CA GLY A 79 -21.16 -1.34 1.60
C GLY A 79 -20.33 -2.62 1.58
N GLU A 80 -20.24 -3.30 2.72
CA GLU A 80 -19.56 -4.59 2.84
C GLU A 80 -20.27 -5.70 2.08
N LEU A 81 -21.61 -5.77 2.20
CA LEU A 81 -22.42 -6.72 1.44
C LEU A 81 -22.22 -6.52 -0.06
N LEU A 82 -22.21 -5.27 -0.54
CA LEU A 82 -21.96 -4.95 -1.94
C LEU A 82 -20.54 -5.37 -2.36
N PHE A 83 -19.53 -5.07 -1.55
CA PHE A 83 -18.14 -5.49 -1.78
C PHE A 83 -18.02 -7.01 -1.96
N ILE A 84 -18.60 -7.78 -1.03
CA ILE A 84 -18.62 -9.24 -1.08
C ILE A 84 -19.40 -9.73 -2.30
N THR A 85 -20.54 -9.12 -2.60
CA THR A 85 -21.39 -9.52 -3.75
C THR A 85 -20.67 -9.31 -5.07
N ILE A 86 -19.92 -8.21 -5.23
CA ILE A 86 -19.11 -7.96 -6.44
C ILE A 86 -18.09 -9.08 -6.63
N LEU A 87 -17.33 -9.43 -5.59
CA LEU A 87 -16.36 -10.53 -5.64
C LEU A 87 -17.05 -11.87 -5.95
N TRP A 88 -18.17 -12.15 -5.26
CA TRP A 88 -18.91 -13.39 -5.42
C TRP A 88 -19.48 -13.58 -6.83
N VAL A 89 -20.10 -12.54 -7.40
CA VAL A 89 -20.62 -12.55 -8.79
C VAL A 89 -19.48 -12.71 -9.79
N MET A 90 -18.34 -12.06 -9.55
CA MET A 90 -17.15 -12.18 -10.41
C MET A 90 -16.61 -13.61 -10.46
N GLY A 91 -16.47 -14.27 -9.31
CA GLY A 91 -16.07 -15.68 -9.24
C GLY A 91 -17.09 -16.61 -9.89
N LEU A 92 -18.37 -16.41 -9.61
CA LEU A 92 -19.46 -17.20 -10.21
C LEU A 92 -19.43 -17.12 -11.75
N THR A 93 -19.30 -15.91 -12.27
CA THR A 93 -19.29 -15.69 -13.72
C THR A 93 -18.03 -16.28 -14.37
N ALA A 94 -16.88 -16.22 -13.68
CA ALA A 94 -15.66 -16.86 -14.15
C ALA A 94 -15.82 -18.38 -14.26
N THR A 95 -16.40 -19.04 -13.25
CA THR A 95 -16.67 -20.48 -13.28
C THR A 95 -17.69 -20.85 -14.36
N GLN A 96 -18.76 -20.07 -14.52
CA GLN A 96 -19.75 -20.31 -15.59
C GLN A 96 -19.11 -20.26 -16.98
N PHE A 97 -18.29 -19.24 -17.25
CA PHE A 97 -17.58 -19.12 -18.52
C PHE A 97 -16.50 -20.19 -18.72
N ALA A 98 -15.85 -20.64 -17.64
CA ALA A 98 -14.90 -21.75 -17.71
C ALA A 98 -15.58 -23.08 -18.07
N GLN A 99 -16.81 -23.32 -17.58
CA GLN A 99 -17.59 -24.53 -17.87
C GLN A 99 -18.17 -24.54 -19.29
N GLN A 100 -18.58 -23.38 -19.81
CA GLN A 100 -19.16 -23.25 -21.16
C GLN A 100 -18.10 -23.10 -22.25
N GLY A 101 -16.91 -22.63 -21.89
CA GLY A 101 -15.80 -22.33 -22.79
C GLY A 101 -14.74 -23.43 -22.85
N SER A 102 -13.57 -23.05 -23.36
CA SER A 102 -12.38 -23.91 -23.35
C SER A 102 -11.65 -23.79 -22.01
N THR A 103 -10.84 -24.79 -21.65
CA THR A 103 -9.95 -24.73 -20.47
C THR A 103 -8.95 -23.58 -20.52
N LEU A 104 -8.71 -23.02 -21.72
CA LEU A 104 -7.84 -21.87 -21.97
C LEU A 104 -8.54 -20.52 -21.77
N ALA A 105 -9.84 -20.50 -21.52
CA ALA A 105 -10.61 -19.28 -21.32
C ALA A 105 -10.13 -18.50 -20.09
N ARG A 106 -10.06 -17.18 -20.26
CA ARG A 106 -9.62 -16.21 -19.25
C ARG A 106 -10.78 -15.27 -18.95
N THR A 107 -11.18 -15.23 -17.69
CA THR A 107 -12.11 -14.24 -17.16
C THR A 107 -11.34 -13.37 -16.17
N SER A 108 -11.23 -12.08 -16.47
CA SER A 108 -10.55 -11.10 -15.61
C SER A 108 -11.52 -10.03 -15.12
N PRO A 109 -11.25 -9.40 -13.96
CA PRO A 109 -12.08 -8.31 -13.47
C PRO A 109 -11.99 -7.10 -14.43
N GLY A 110 -13.15 -6.54 -14.77
CA GLY A 110 -13.27 -5.32 -15.58
C GLY A 110 -12.95 -4.06 -14.77
N SER A 111 -12.74 -2.94 -15.46
CA SER A 111 -12.47 -1.65 -14.81
C SER A 111 -13.62 -1.18 -13.92
N GLY A 112 -14.88 -1.50 -14.27
CA GLY A 112 -16.05 -1.22 -13.45
C GLY A 112 -16.06 -1.99 -12.14
N SER A 113 -15.61 -3.25 -12.15
CA SER A 113 -15.44 -4.05 -10.92
C SER A 113 -14.33 -3.51 -10.04
N TRP A 114 -13.14 -3.24 -10.59
CA TRP A 114 -12.02 -2.67 -9.83
C TRP A 114 -12.38 -1.35 -9.16
N LEU A 115 -13.03 -0.46 -9.91
CA LEU A 115 -13.49 0.82 -9.40
C LEU A 115 -14.56 0.63 -8.33
N SER A 116 -15.55 -0.22 -8.56
CA SER A 116 -16.62 -0.49 -7.60
C SER A 116 -16.09 -1.09 -6.29
N LEU A 117 -15.15 -2.04 -6.34
CA LEU A 117 -14.49 -2.60 -5.16
C LEU A 117 -13.77 -1.50 -4.36
N THR A 118 -13.03 -0.62 -5.04
CA THR A 118 -12.33 0.50 -4.40
C THR A 118 -13.31 1.48 -3.75
N LEU A 119 -14.40 1.82 -4.44
CA LEU A 119 -15.43 2.71 -3.92
C LEU A 119 -16.15 2.12 -2.71
N CYS A 120 -16.41 0.80 -2.70
CA CYS A 120 -16.96 0.12 -1.52
C CYS A 120 -16.00 0.19 -0.33
N LEU A 121 -14.71 -0.06 -0.52
CA LEU A 121 -13.71 0.07 0.54
C LEU A 121 -13.61 1.51 1.07
N LEU A 122 -13.64 2.53 0.20
CA LEU A 122 -13.66 3.93 0.62
C LEU A 122 -14.93 4.30 1.40
N LEU A 123 -16.08 3.79 0.96
CA LEU A 123 -17.36 3.99 1.65
C LEU A 123 -17.35 3.36 3.04
N CYS A 124 -16.88 2.11 3.17
CA CYS A 124 -16.72 1.45 4.45
C CYS A 124 -15.71 2.20 5.34
N ALA A 125 -14.59 2.66 4.79
CA ALA A 125 -13.59 3.42 5.53
C ALA A 125 -14.13 4.77 6.06
N ASP A 126 -14.89 5.52 5.26
CA ASP A 126 -15.56 6.76 5.71
C ASP A 126 -16.57 6.47 6.82
N ALA A 127 -17.40 5.42 6.67
CA ALA A 127 -18.36 5.01 7.69
C ALA A 127 -17.67 4.63 9.01
N ILE A 128 -16.61 3.81 8.97
CA ILE A 128 -15.86 3.38 10.16
C ILE A 128 -15.21 4.58 10.86
N ASN A 129 -14.58 5.49 10.10
CA ASN A 129 -13.96 6.70 10.66
C ASN A 129 -14.96 7.59 11.39
N ARG A 130 -16.23 7.60 10.98
CA ARG A 130 -17.31 8.34 11.64
C ARG A 130 -17.96 7.57 12.79
N LEU A 131 -17.91 6.25 12.77
CA LEU A 131 -18.52 5.38 13.79
C LEU A 131 -17.67 5.26 15.06
N THR A 132 -16.35 5.18 14.95
CA THR A 132 -15.47 5.01 16.11
C THR A 132 -14.21 5.88 16.03
N PRO A 133 -13.95 6.71 17.06
CA PRO A 133 -12.71 7.48 17.14
C PRO A 133 -11.53 6.62 17.61
N LYS A 134 -11.79 5.45 18.23
CA LYS A 134 -10.77 4.59 18.82
C LYS A 134 -10.00 3.84 17.73
N ALA A 135 -8.68 4.01 17.69
CA ALA A 135 -7.81 3.43 16.66
C ALA A 135 -7.90 1.90 16.60
N LEU A 136 -7.94 1.22 17.75
CA LEU A 136 -8.08 -0.24 17.85
C LEU A 136 -9.37 -0.74 17.17
N TRP A 137 -10.50 -0.15 17.54
CA TRP A 137 -11.80 -0.53 16.95
C TRP A 137 -11.86 -0.21 15.47
N ARG A 138 -11.32 0.93 15.05
CA ARG A 138 -11.20 1.26 13.63
C ARG A 138 -10.41 0.20 12.87
N LEU A 139 -9.28 -0.25 13.42
CA LEU A 139 -8.48 -1.31 12.80
C LEU A 139 -9.25 -2.62 12.71
N LEU A 140 -9.84 -3.07 13.83
CA LEU A 140 -10.58 -4.34 13.88
C LEU A 140 -11.75 -4.37 12.89
N VAL A 141 -12.52 -3.27 12.81
CA VAL A 141 -13.64 -3.17 11.87
C VAL A 141 -13.17 -3.03 10.41
N ASN A 142 -11.97 -2.51 10.14
CA ASN A 142 -11.40 -2.57 8.79
C ASN A 142 -10.90 -3.98 8.44
N LEU A 143 -10.29 -4.69 9.40
CA LEU A 143 -9.81 -6.07 9.18
C LEU A 143 -10.97 -7.04 8.95
N GLN A 144 -12.10 -6.85 9.62
CA GLN A 144 -13.23 -7.78 9.50
C GLN A 144 -13.83 -7.82 8.08
N ILE A 145 -13.77 -6.71 7.33
CA ILE A 145 -14.23 -6.62 5.93
C ILE A 145 -13.53 -7.66 5.04
N TRP A 146 -12.31 -8.03 5.38
CA TRP A 146 -11.50 -8.97 4.61
C TRP A 146 -11.76 -10.44 4.96
N ILE A 147 -12.50 -10.74 6.04
CA ILE A 147 -12.74 -12.12 6.49
C ILE A 147 -13.42 -12.95 5.39
N VAL A 148 -14.53 -12.46 4.84
CA VAL A 148 -15.27 -13.18 3.80
C VAL A 148 -14.50 -13.27 2.48
N PRO A 149 -13.89 -12.20 1.93
CA PRO A 149 -13.02 -12.28 0.75
C PRO A 149 -11.88 -13.29 0.90
N VAL A 150 -11.21 -13.32 2.07
CA VAL A 150 -10.12 -14.26 2.34
C VAL A 150 -10.65 -15.69 2.44
N ALA A 151 -11.82 -15.91 3.06
CA ALA A 151 -12.45 -17.22 3.11
C ALA A 151 -12.84 -17.73 1.71
N LEU A 152 -13.37 -16.86 0.84
CA LEU A 152 -13.65 -17.18 -0.57
C LEU A 152 -12.36 -17.49 -1.35
N LEU A 153 -11.28 -16.76 -1.09
CA LEU A 153 -9.98 -17.03 -1.71
C LEU A 153 -9.44 -18.40 -1.29
N TRP A 154 -9.47 -18.72 0.00
CA TRP A 154 -9.00 -20.01 0.53
C TRP A 154 -9.86 -21.20 0.13
N SER A 155 -11.16 -21.02 -0.10
CA SER A 155 -12.03 -22.09 -0.59
C SER A 155 -11.78 -22.44 -2.06
N GLY A 156 -10.94 -21.68 -2.76
CA GLY A 156 -10.70 -21.86 -4.20
C GLY A 156 -11.82 -21.29 -5.08
N TYR A 157 -12.74 -20.48 -4.51
CA TYR A 157 -13.87 -19.89 -5.23
C TYR A 157 -13.43 -19.03 -6.44
N PHE A 158 -12.23 -18.47 -6.37
CA PHE A 158 -11.64 -17.64 -7.42
C PHE A 158 -10.70 -18.40 -8.37
N SER A 159 -10.61 -19.72 -8.29
CA SER A 159 -9.67 -20.54 -9.08
C SER A 159 -9.82 -20.37 -10.59
N ASP A 160 -11.03 -20.09 -11.07
CA ASP A 160 -11.30 -19.85 -12.48
C ASP A 160 -10.94 -18.43 -12.97
N LEU A 161 -10.67 -17.49 -12.05
CA LEU A 161 -10.21 -16.15 -12.44
C LEU A 161 -8.82 -16.24 -13.03
N SER A 162 -8.61 -15.51 -14.13
CA SER A 162 -7.38 -15.55 -14.90
C SER A 162 -6.15 -15.17 -14.08
N LEU A 163 -6.31 -14.26 -13.11
CA LEU A 163 -5.29 -13.89 -12.12
C LEU A 163 -4.84 -15.09 -11.27
N LEU A 164 -5.77 -15.90 -10.75
CA LEU A 164 -5.42 -17.04 -9.90
C LEU A 164 -4.92 -18.23 -10.71
N LYS A 165 -5.41 -18.40 -11.95
CA LYS A 165 -4.78 -19.33 -12.90
C LYS A 165 -3.31 -18.94 -13.16
N GLU A 166 -3.02 -17.65 -13.31
CA GLU A 166 -1.64 -17.17 -13.50
C GLU A 166 -0.79 -17.40 -12.23
N TYR A 167 -1.34 -17.14 -11.05
CA TYR A 167 -0.67 -17.44 -9.77
C TYR A 167 -0.35 -18.93 -9.64
N ALA A 168 -1.33 -19.81 -9.84
CA ALA A 168 -1.16 -21.26 -9.74
C ALA A 168 -0.09 -21.79 -10.69
N ASN A 169 0.03 -21.22 -11.89
CA ASN A 169 1.04 -21.60 -12.87
C ASN A 169 2.44 -21.02 -12.59
N ARG A 170 2.58 -20.08 -11.64
CA ARG A 170 3.82 -19.33 -11.38
C ARG A 170 4.14 -19.18 -9.89
N GLN A 171 3.73 -20.15 -9.07
CA GLN A 171 3.89 -20.07 -7.61
C GLN A 171 5.35 -19.89 -7.21
N ASP A 172 6.27 -20.67 -7.78
CA ASP A 172 7.71 -20.56 -7.47
C ASP A 172 8.25 -19.15 -7.77
N VAL A 173 7.86 -18.58 -8.92
CA VAL A 173 8.27 -17.22 -9.33
C VAL A 173 7.68 -16.17 -8.38
N PHE A 174 6.45 -16.38 -7.93
CA PHE A 174 5.79 -15.49 -6.97
C PHE A 174 6.48 -15.52 -5.61
N ASP A 175 6.81 -16.71 -5.09
CA ASP A 175 7.45 -16.90 -3.80
C ASP A 175 8.88 -16.34 -3.80
N ASP A 176 9.64 -16.57 -4.88
CA ASP A 176 10.94 -15.93 -5.10
C ASP A 176 10.84 -14.41 -5.18
N ALA A 177 9.80 -13.88 -5.84
CA ALA A 177 9.56 -12.45 -5.90
C ALA A 177 9.22 -11.88 -4.52
N LEU A 178 8.40 -12.56 -3.71
CA LEU A 178 8.05 -12.15 -2.35
C LEU A 178 9.30 -12.10 -1.45
N THR A 179 10.06 -13.18 -1.41
CA THR A 179 11.28 -13.27 -0.59
C THR A 179 12.29 -12.20 -0.99
N ARG A 180 12.47 -11.99 -2.30
CA ARG A 180 13.36 -10.95 -2.82
C ARG A 180 12.88 -9.54 -2.48
N HIS A 181 11.58 -9.28 -2.59
CA HIS A 181 11.00 -7.96 -2.27
C HIS A 181 11.19 -7.63 -0.79
N LEU A 182 10.98 -8.60 0.10
CA LEU A 182 11.23 -8.45 1.54
C LEU A 182 12.72 -8.29 1.87
N ALA A 183 13.60 -9.04 1.19
CA ALA A 183 15.04 -8.91 1.37
C ALA A 183 15.54 -7.50 0.98
N LEU A 184 15.04 -6.94 -0.14
CA LEU A 184 15.37 -5.57 -0.56
C LEU A 184 14.83 -4.54 0.42
N LEU A 185 13.61 -4.73 0.93
CA LEU A 185 13.01 -3.86 1.94
C LEU A 185 13.87 -3.82 3.22
N LEU A 186 14.15 -4.98 3.81
CA LEU A 186 14.93 -5.08 5.05
C LEU A 186 16.38 -4.62 4.84
N GLY A 187 16.99 -5.03 3.71
CA GLY A 187 18.34 -4.63 3.31
C GLY A 187 18.48 -3.14 3.04
N THR A 188 17.37 -2.42 2.78
CA THR A 188 17.34 -0.96 2.68
C THR A 188 17.10 -0.30 4.03
N LEU A 189 16.08 -0.76 4.77
CA LEU A 189 15.64 -0.09 5.99
C LEU A 189 16.70 -0.12 7.09
N PHE A 190 17.42 -1.23 7.22
CA PHE A 190 18.49 -1.36 8.22
C PHE A 190 19.60 -0.32 8.03
N PRO A 191 20.30 -0.24 6.89
CA PRO A 191 21.32 0.79 6.68
C PRO A 191 20.74 2.21 6.67
N ALA A 192 19.51 2.41 6.16
CA ALA A 192 18.86 3.70 6.21
C ALA A 192 18.67 4.20 7.66
N LEU A 193 18.26 3.32 8.58
CA LEU A 193 18.15 3.64 10.01
C LEU A 193 19.52 3.91 10.65
N VAL A 194 20.51 3.05 10.37
CA VAL A 194 21.87 3.18 10.89
C VAL A 194 22.53 4.49 10.47
N ILE A 195 22.22 5.02 9.29
CA ILE A 195 22.79 6.28 8.78
C ILE A 195 21.89 7.47 9.13
N GLY A 196 20.60 7.36 8.84
CA GLY A 196 19.65 8.47 8.91
C GLY A 196 19.30 8.87 10.34
N VAL A 197 19.25 7.94 11.30
CA VAL A 197 18.96 8.29 12.70
C VAL A 197 20.12 9.08 13.31
N PRO A 198 21.38 8.62 13.27
CA PRO A 198 22.51 9.42 13.76
C PRO A 198 22.65 10.76 13.04
N LEU A 199 22.45 10.80 11.72
CA LEU A 199 22.50 12.05 10.95
C LEU A 199 21.39 13.03 11.37
N GLY A 200 20.19 12.52 11.66
CA GLY A 200 19.08 13.30 12.21
C GLY A 200 19.39 13.85 13.60
N VAL A 201 19.91 13.02 14.51
CA VAL A 201 20.33 13.45 15.85
C VAL A 201 21.44 14.50 15.77
N PHE A 202 22.39 14.34 14.85
CA PHE A 202 23.44 15.33 14.60
C PHE A 202 22.87 16.67 14.13
N CYS A 203 21.94 16.64 13.18
CA CYS A 203 21.24 17.84 12.69
C CYS A 203 20.40 18.52 13.77
N TYR A 204 19.78 17.74 14.66
CA TYR A 204 19.08 18.27 15.83
C TYR A 204 20.05 18.98 16.79
N ALA A 205 21.17 18.33 17.13
CA ALA A 205 22.17 18.88 18.05
C ALA A 205 22.93 20.09 17.46
N ARG A 206 23.02 20.21 16.13
CA ARG A 206 23.70 21.31 15.44
C ARG A 206 22.80 21.95 14.37
N PRO A 207 21.87 22.85 14.76
CA PRO A 207 20.92 23.47 13.83
C PRO A 207 21.56 24.14 12.60
N GLY A 208 22.78 24.67 12.72
CA GLY A 208 23.51 25.28 11.60
C GLY A 208 23.81 24.33 10.43
N TRP A 209 23.83 23.01 10.65
CA TRP A 209 24.05 22.01 9.60
C TRP A 209 22.76 21.55 8.91
N GLN A 210 21.60 21.86 9.47
CA GLN A 210 20.31 21.38 8.94
C GLN A 210 20.08 21.81 7.50
N SER A 211 20.32 23.10 7.20
CA SER A 211 20.11 23.63 5.84
C SER A 211 20.98 22.90 4.82
N SER A 212 22.27 22.72 5.09
CA SER A 212 23.19 22.05 4.16
C SER A 212 22.83 20.57 3.98
N VAL A 213 22.60 19.83 5.08
CA VAL A 213 22.25 18.40 5.02
C VAL A 213 20.92 18.20 4.29
N PHE A 214 19.89 18.99 4.63
CA PHE A 214 18.59 18.89 3.96
C PHE A 214 18.67 19.26 2.48
N SER A 215 19.48 20.26 2.10
CA SER A 215 19.67 20.62 0.70
C SER A 215 20.29 19.48 -0.10
N VAL A 216 21.36 18.84 0.40
CA VAL A 216 21.99 17.70 -0.28
C VAL A 216 21.01 16.54 -0.43
N LEU A 217 20.34 16.16 0.66
CA LEU A 217 19.37 15.07 0.65
C LEU A 217 18.16 15.39 -0.25
N ASN A 218 17.77 16.66 -0.36
CA ASN A 218 16.70 17.10 -1.25
C ASN A 218 17.11 16.99 -2.73
N ILE A 219 18.34 17.39 -3.07
CA ILE A 219 18.87 17.24 -4.43
C ILE A 219 18.78 15.77 -4.87
N ILE A 220 19.18 14.85 -4.01
CA ILE A 220 19.09 13.41 -4.28
C ILE A 220 17.64 12.99 -4.60
N GLN A 221 16.67 13.43 -3.80
CA GLN A 221 15.26 13.07 -4.02
C GLN A 221 14.63 13.71 -5.26
N THR A 222 15.17 14.84 -5.74
CA THR A 222 14.69 15.47 -6.97
C THR A 222 15.11 14.75 -8.24
N VAL A 223 16.15 13.91 -8.18
CA VAL A 223 16.51 13.03 -9.29
C VAL A 223 15.39 11.99 -9.45
N PRO A 224 14.92 11.65 -10.66
CA PRO A 224 14.01 10.52 -10.84
C PRO A 224 14.67 9.20 -10.44
N SER A 225 13.95 8.30 -9.76
CA SER A 225 14.54 7.06 -9.21
C SER A 225 15.19 6.18 -10.27
N VAL A 226 14.56 6.06 -11.45
CA VAL A 226 15.13 5.35 -12.61
C VAL A 226 16.45 5.97 -13.07
N ALA A 227 16.56 7.31 -13.07
CA ALA A 227 17.77 8.01 -13.46
C ALA A 227 18.88 7.86 -12.40
N LEU A 228 18.53 7.93 -11.10
CA LEU A 228 19.49 7.68 -10.03
C LEU A 228 20.06 6.27 -10.12
N PHE A 229 19.21 5.27 -10.38
CA PHE A 229 19.66 3.90 -10.61
C PHE A 229 20.64 3.82 -11.78
N GLY A 230 20.34 4.45 -12.91
CA GLY A 230 21.24 4.53 -14.07
C GLY A 230 22.57 5.23 -13.76
N LEU A 231 22.54 6.31 -12.98
CA LEU A 231 23.71 7.06 -12.56
C LEU A 231 24.66 6.23 -11.68
N LEU A 232 24.12 5.30 -10.88
CA LEU A 232 24.91 4.42 -10.01
C LEU A 232 25.62 3.28 -10.78
N ILE A 233 25.20 2.97 -12.01
CA ILE A 233 25.77 1.84 -12.77
C ILE A 233 27.28 2.02 -13.01
N ALA A 234 27.67 3.15 -13.60
CA ALA A 234 29.07 3.38 -13.98
C ALA A 234 30.02 3.52 -12.77
N PRO A 235 29.68 4.29 -11.71
CA PRO A 235 30.50 4.37 -10.50
C PRO A 235 30.69 3.03 -9.80
N LEU A 236 29.63 2.21 -9.66
CA LEU A 236 29.73 0.92 -9.01
C LEU A 236 30.50 -0.10 -9.84
N ALA A 237 30.29 -0.14 -11.16
CA ALA A 237 31.08 -0.97 -12.05
C ALA A 237 32.57 -0.58 -12.02
N GLY A 238 32.87 0.72 -11.97
CA GLY A 238 34.22 1.23 -11.78
C GLY A 238 34.82 0.81 -10.44
N LEU A 239 34.08 0.95 -9.34
CA LEU A 239 34.51 0.55 -7.99
C LEU A 239 34.91 -0.92 -7.91
N VAL A 240 34.12 -1.81 -8.50
CA VAL A 240 34.41 -3.26 -8.53
C VAL A 240 35.69 -3.54 -9.33
N LYS A 241 35.96 -2.77 -10.40
CA LYS A 241 37.21 -2.88 -11.16
C LYS A 241 38.44 -2.49 -10.32
N PHE A 242 38.31 -1.49 -9.45
CA PHE A 242 39.40 -1.06 -8.55
C PHE A 242 39.54 -1.95 -7.30
N LEU A 243 38.44 -2.52 -6.81
CA LEU A 243 38.38 -3.33 -5.59
C LEU A 243 37.68 -4.67 -5.90
N PRO A 244 38.38 -5.67 -6.46
CA PRO A 244 37.78 -6.92 -6.94
C PRO A 244 37.04 -7.72 -5.86
N TRP A 245 37.43 -7.57 -4.59
CA TRP A 245 36.76 -8.22 -3.45
C TRP A 245 35.30 -7.75 -3.28
N LEU A 246 34.95 -6.52 -3.70
CA LEU A 246 33.56 -6.06 -3.71
C LEU A 246 32.70 -6.89 -4.67
N GLY A 247 33.28 -7.30 -5.81
CA GLY A 247 32.61 -8.20 -6.76
C GLY A 247 32.29 -9.56 -6.14
N SER A 248 33.22 -10.11 -5.34
CA SER A 248 32.96 -11.37 -4.61
C SER A 248 31.89 -11.25 -3.53
N MET A 249 31.59 -10.03 -3.05
CA MET A 249 30.49 -9.74 -2.12
C MET A 249 29.16 -9.43 -2.84
N GLY A 250 29.09 -9.60 -4.16
CA GLY A 250 27.88 -9.38 -4.95
C GLY A 250 27.62 -7.90 -5.31
N VAL A 251 28.62 -7.03 -5.19
CA VAL A 251 28.53 -5.65 -5.68
C VAL A 251 28.76 -5.62 -7.18
N SER A 252 27.83 -5.00 -7.90
CA SER A 252 27.86 -4.84 -9.36
C SER A 252 27.20 -3.53 -9.77
N GLY A 253 27.41 -3.10 -11.02
CA GLY A 253 26.77 -1.90 -11.56
C GLY A 253 25.25 -2.02 -11.70
N ILE A 254 24.71 -3.24 -11.81
CA ILE A 254 23.27 -3.54 -11.87
C ILE A 254 22.89 -4.53 -10.77
N GLY A 255 21.62 -4.65 -10.43
CA GLY A 255 21.11 -5.62 -9.46
C GLY A 255 20.87 -5.03 -8.07
N VAL A 256 21.17 -5.81 -7.02
CA VAL A 256 20.80 -5.51 -5.63
C VAL A 256 21.57 -4.35 -5.05
N ALA A 257 22.88 -4.31 -5.25
CA ALA A 257 23.74 -3.30 -4.65
C ALA A 257 23.33 -1.86 -5.02
N PRO A 258 23.20 -1.50 -6.32
CA PRO A 258 22.71 -0.17 -6.71
C PRO A 258 21.28 0.09 -6.22
N ALA A 259 20.43 -0.93 -6.19
CA ALA A 259 19.06 -0.80 -5.68
C ALA A 259 19.04 -0.39 -4.20
N ILE A 260 19.75 -1.12 -3.34
CA ILE A 260 19.84 -0.80 -1.91
C ILE A 260 20.43 0.59 -1.70
N ILE A 261 21.51 0.94 -2.41
CA ILE A 261 22.14 2.26 -2.28
C ILE A 261 21.15 3.37 -2.60
N ALA A 262 20.50 3.32 -3.76
CA ALA A 262 19.51 4.34 -4.13
C ALA A 262 18.31 4.35 -3.18
N LEU A 263 17.76 3.19 -2.81
CA LEU A 263 16.63 3.12 -1.88
C LEU A 263 17.00 3.70 -0.50
N VAL A 264 18.22 3.48 -0.01
CA VAL A 264 18.75 4.10 1.21
C VAL A 264 18.80 5.62 1.03
N LEU A 265 19.41 6.10 -0.05
CA LEU A 265 19.51 7.52 -0.36
C LEU A 265 18.14 8.22 -0.40
N TYR A 266 17.12 7.57 -0.98
CA TYR A 266 15.74 8.08 -0.94
C TYR A 266 15.14 8.05 0.46
N ALA A 267 15.40 7.02 1.26
CA ALA A 267 14.90 6.92 2.62
C ALA A 267 15.53 7.96 3.58
N LEU A 268 16.76 8.42 3.31
CA LEU A 268 17.49 9.30 4.22
C LEU A 268 16.77 10.62 4.50
N LEU A 269 16.25 11.34 3.49
CA LEU A 269 15.67 12.66 3.71
C LEU A 269 14.45 12.67 4.65
N PRO A 270 13.37 11.89 4.38
CA PRO A 270 12.21 11.82 5.27
C PRO A 270 12.59 11.25 6.64
N LEU A 271 13.57 10.34 6.71
CA LEU A 271 14.03 9.80 7.98
C LEU A 271 14.76 10.86 8.82
N VAL A 272 15.76 11.54 8.27
CA VAL A 272 16.53 12.59 8.96
C VAL A 272 15.61 13.75 9.36
N ARG A 273 14.74 14.22 8.47
CA ARG A 273 13.72 15.25 8.80
C ARG A 273 12.77 14.76 9.88
N GLY A 274 12.35 13.51 9.82
CA GLY A 274 11.50 12.88 10.83
C GLY A 274 12.15 12.85 12.21
N VAL A 275 13.44 12.53 12.28
CA VAL A 275 14.21 12.56 13.54
C VAL A 275 14.31 13.97 14.10
N VAL A 276 14.70 14.96 13.27
CA VAL A 276 14.79 16.36 13.70
C VAL A 276 13.44 16.86 14.20
N ALA A 277 12.36 16.64 13.43
CA ALA A 277 11.02 17.06 13.79
C ALA A 277 10.52 16.36 15.06
N GLY A 278 10.82 15.06 15.23
CA GLY A 278 10.46 14.30 16.43
C GLY A 278 11.10 14.84 17.70
N LEU A 279 12.41 15.10 17.67
CA LEU A 279 13.12 15.64 18.82
C LEU A 279 12.74 17.11 19.10
N GLN A 280 12.44 17.90 18.07
CA GLN A 280 11.94 19.28 18.24
C GLN A 280 10.51 19.34 18.76
N HIS A 281 9.73 18.26 18.64
CA HIS A 281 8.36 18.21 19.15
C HIS A 281 8.29 18.12 20.68
N VAL A 282 9.39 17.74 21.33
CA VAL A 282 9.46 17.60 22.79
C VAL A 282 9.30 18.97 23.46
N PRO A 283 8.32 19.15 24.37
CA PRO A 283 8.09 20.42 25.04
C PRO A 283 9.32 20.90 25.84
N ARG A 284 9.72 22.15 25.61
CA ARG A 284 10.93 22.73 26.22
C ARG A 284 10.86 22.81 27.75
N ASN A 285 9.67 23.01 28.31
CA ASN A 285 9.46 23.03 29.76
C ASN A 285 9.81 21.68 30.43
N ILE A 286 9.64 20.55 29.74
CA ILE A 286 10.05 19.22 30.24
C ILE A 286 11.58 19.14 30.30
N ILE A 287 12.26 19.66 29.27
CA ILE A 287 13.71 19.69 29.20
C ILE A 287 14.28 20.59 30.32
N GLU A 288 13.74 21.79 30.49
CA GLU A 288 14.16 22.74 31.56
C GLU A 288 13.91 22.16 32.96
N SER A 289 12.82 21.41 33.14
CA SER A 289 12.52 20.71 34.40
C SER A 289 13.54 19.59 34.68
N ALA A 290 13.88 18.81 33.65
CA ALA A 290 14.89 17.75 33.76
C ALA A 290 16.30 18.30 34.08
N GLU A 291 16.67 19.42 33.46
CA GLU A 291 17.89 20.16 33.79
C GLU A 291 17.87 20.67 35.25
N GLY A 292 16.74 21.22 35.71
CA GLY A 292 16.54 21.66 37.09
C GLY A 292 16.63 20.54 38.13
N MET A 293 16.36 19.28 37.74
CA MET A 293 16.55 18.08 38.58
C MET A 293 17.99 17.54 38.56
N GLY A 294 18.93 18.20 37.87
CA GLY A 294 20.33 17.80 37.80
C GLY A 294 20.61 16.68 36.79
N MET A 295 19.70 16.40 35.85
CA MET A 295 19.93 15.41 34.81
C MET A 295 21.00 15.89 33.81
N SER A 296 21.95 15.02 33.50
CA SER A 296 22.93 15.25 32.43
C SER A 296 22.25 15.21 31.05
N ARG A 297 22.87 15.82 30.03
CA ARG A 297 22.36 15.81 28.65
C ARG A 297 22.08 14.41 28.11
N TRP A 298 22.87 13.41 28.49
CA TRP A 298 22.67 12.02 28.08
C TRP A 298 21.44 11.40 28.75
N GLN A 299 21.22 11.72 30.04
CA GLN A 299 20.01 11.30 30.76
C GLN A 299 18.77 11.97 30.17
N ILE A 300 18.82 13.29 29.91
CA ILE A 300 17.73 14.03 29.27
C ILE A 300 17.38 13.40 27.90
N PHE A 301 18.39 13.15 27.06
CA PHE A 301 18.18 12.58 25.74
C PHE A 301 17.47 11.21 25.79
N TRP A 302 17.98 10.25 26.56
CA TRP A 302 17.44 8.90 26.58
C TRP A 302 16.18 8.73 27.44
N GLN A 303 16.02 9.54 28.49
CA GLN A 303 14.92 9.37 29.46
C GLN A 303 13.77 10.35 29.24
N ALA A 304 13.99 11.49 28.59
CA ALA A 304 12.95 12.47 28.29
C ALA A 304 12.72 12.62 26.78
N GLU A 305 13.74 13.01 26.01
CA GLU A 305 13.55 13.37 24.60
C GLU A 305 13.15 12.18 23.73
N VAL A 306 13.92 11.09 23.75
CA VAL A 306 13.66 9.90 22.90
C VAL A 306 12.28 9.28 23.19
N PRO A 307 11.87 9.04 24.46
CA PRO A 307 10.55 8.48 24.75
C PRO A 307 9.39 9.40 24.31
N LEU A 308 9.52 10.71 24.49
CA LEU A 308 8.47 11.68 24.10
C LEU A 308 8.43 11.90 22.59
N ALA A 309 9.58 11.81 21.90
CA ALA A 309 9.67 11.91 20.45
C ALA A 309 9.20 10.63 19.73
N LEU A 310 9.20 9.47 20.41
CA LEU A 310 8.97 8.15 19.81
C LEU A 310 7.72 8.05 18.92
N PRO A 311 6.53 8.57 19.29
CA PRO A 311 5.36 8.52 18.40
C PRO A 311 5.60 9.26 17.08
N VAL A 312 6.29 10.39 17.11
CA VAL A 312 6.62 11.18 15.90
C VAL A 312 7.70 10.49 15.06
N LEU A 313 8.69 9.88 15.70
CA LEU A 313 9.71 9.06 15.03
C LEU A 313 9.07 7.88 14.29
N LEU A 314 8.13 7.17 14.93
CA LEU A 314 7.42 6.04 14.34
C LEU A 314 6.49 6.48 13.20
N ARG A 315 5.82 7.63 13.30
CA ARG A 315 5.04 8.21 12.20
C ARG A 315 5.91 8.49 10.98
N SER A 316 7.13 8.99 11.20
CA SER A 316 8.09 9.27 10.13
C SER A 316 8.61 7.97 9.52
N LEU A 317 9.01 7.01 10.35
CA LEU A 317 9.47 5.69 9.90
C LEU A 317 8.39 4.95 9.09
N ARG A 318 7.12 5.03 9.50
CA ARG A 318 5.99 4.49 8.74
C ARG A 318 5.97 4.99 7.30
N VAL A 319 6.07 6.32 7.12
CA VAL A 319 6.07 6.93 5.78
C VAL A 319 7.25 6.44 4.96
N VAL A 320 8.45 6.39 5.57
CA VAL A 320 9.66 5.86 4.93
C VAL A 320 9.44 4.43 4.46
N CYS A 321 8.96 3.54 5.32
CA CYS A 321 8.79 2.14 4.96
C CYS A 321 7.74 1.93 3.86
N VAL A 322 6.59 2.63 3.92
CA VAL A 322 5.55 2.57 2.87
C VAL A 322 6.11 3.07 1.54
N GLN A 323 6.87 4.16 1.55
CA GLN A 323 7.54 4.70 0.37
C GLN A 323 8.56 3.70 -0.18
N THR A 324 9.37 3.07 0.68
CA THR A 324 10.38 2.08 0.27
C THR A 324 9.74 0.85 -0.37
N ILE A 325 8.61 0.34 0.14
CA ILE A 325 7.87 -0.77 -0.48
C ILE A 325 7.52 -0.44 -1.93
N GLY A 326 7.01 0.76 -2.19
CA GLY A 326 6.67 1.22 -3.53
C GLY A 326 7.90 1.42 -4.42
N MET A 327 8.95 2.08 -3.91
CA MET A 327 10.18 2.33 -4.68
C MET A 327 10.93 1.03 -5.02
N THR A 328 10.81 -0.01 -4.19
CA THR A 328 11.41 -1.33 -4.44
C THR A 328 10.87 -1.96 -5.73
N VAL A 329 9.62 -1.67 -6.13
CA VAL A 329 9.07 -2.11 -7.42
C VAL A 329 9.93 -1.59 -8.57
N ILE A 330 10.31 -0.31 -8.53
CA ILE A 330 11.07 0.34 -9.61
C ILE A 330 12.49 -0.23 -9.70
N ALA A 331 13.07 -0.68 -8.59
CA ALA A 331 14.41 -1.29 -8.56
C ALA A 331 14.53 -2.55 -9.44
N ALA A 332 13.40 -3.20 -9.77
CA ALA A 332 13.40 -4.32 -10.71
C ALA A 332 13.89 -3.93 -12.11
N LEU A 333 13.76 -2.66 -12.53
CA LEU A 333 14.25 -2.17 -13.83
C LEU A 333 15.76 -2.29 -14.00
N ILE A 334 16.51 -2.31 -12.90
CA ILE A 334 17.96 -2.54 -12.91
C ILE A 334 18.33 -3.96 -12.48
N GLY A 335 17.39 -4.89 -12.50
CA GLY A 335 17.63 -6.30 -12.19
C GLY A 335 17.66 -6.64 -10.71
N ALA A 336 17.15 -5.78 -9.81
CA ALA A 336 17.10 -6.10 -8.38
C ALA A 336 16.13 -7.27 -8.05
N GLY A 337 15.11 -7.48 -8.90
CA GLY A 337 14.10 -8.52 -8.73
C GLY A 337 12.89 -8.05 -7.92
N GLY A 338 12.32 -8.94 -7.12
CA GLY A 338 11.11 -8.68 -6.32
C GLY A 338 9.83 -8.66 -7.15
N PHE A 339 8.72 -8.22 -6.56
CA PHE A 339 7.44 -8.11 -7.28
C PHE A 339 7.51 -7.21 -8.50
N GLY A 340 8.43 -6.22 -8.49
CA GLY A 340 8.66 -5.38 -9.66
C GLY A 340 9.03 -6.15 -10.92
N ALA A 341 9.73 -7.28 -10.81
CA ALA A 341 10.08 -8.10 -11.97
C ALA A 341 8.82 -8.66 -12.64
N ILE A 342 7.86 -9.17 -11.85
CA ILE A 342 6.58 -9.69 -12.34
C ILE A 342 5.76 -8.56 -12.97
N ILE A 343 5.71 -7.38 -12.33
CA ILE A 343 4.97 -6.21 -12.83
C ILE A 343 5.52 -5.77 -14.20
N PHE A 344 6.83 -5.54 -14.31
CA PHE A 344 7.44 -5.08 -15.55
C PHE A 344 7.37 -6.15 -16.65
N GLN A 345 7.51 -7.44 -16.30
CA GLN A 345 7.28 -8.52 -17.25
C GLN A 345 5.84 -8.48 -17.80
N GLY A 346 4.85 -8.28 -16.93
CA GLY A 346 3.45 -8.14 -17.33
C GLY A 346 3.22 -6.94 -18.24
N LEU A 347 3.82 -5.78 -17.93
CA LEU A 347 3.73 -4.57 -18.75
C LEU A 347 4.35 -4.77 -20.13
N LEU A 348 5.55 -5.36 -20.19
CA LEU A 348 6.26 -5.61 -21.45
C LEU A 348 5.59 -6.68 -22.32
N SER A 349 4.82 -7.58 -21.70
CA SER A 349 4.10 -8.66 -22.39
C SER A 349 2.61 -8.34 -22.61
N SER A 350 2.17 -7.12 -22.31
CA SER A 350 0.74 -6.72 -22.34
C SER A 350 -0.19 -7.68 -21.58
N ALA A 351 0.32 -8.30 -20.51
CA ALA A 351 -0.38 -9.29 -19.71
C ALA A 351 -0.81 -8.67 -18.38
N LEU A 352 -2.01 -8.08 -18.35
CA LEU A 352 -2.54 -7.41 -17.16
C LEU A 352 -2.62 -8.30 -15.93
N ASP A 353 -2.91 -9.60 -16.10
CA ASP A 353 -2.94 -10.54 -14.98
C ASP A 353 -1.57 -10.67 -14.29
N LEU A 354 -0.46 -10.63 -15.05
CA LEU A 354 0.89 -10.60 -14.47
C LEU A 354 1.16 -9.28 -13.75
N VAL A 355 0.71 -8.16 -14.32
CA VAL A 355 0.83 -6.85 -13.65
C VAL A 355 0.12 -6.87 -12.30
N LEU A 356 -1.13 -7.35 -12.28
CA LEU A 356 -1.93 -7.46 -11.06
C LEU A 356 -1.34 -8.45 -10.06
N LEU A 357 -0.78 -9.57 -10.54
CA LEU A 357 -0.12 -10.58 -9.71
C LEU A 357 1.04 -9.99 -8.89
N GLY A 358 1.75 -9.01 -9.44
CA GLY A 358 2.80 -8.28 -8.70
C GLY A 358 2.28 -7.06 -7.92
N VAL A 359 1.34 -6.29 -8.46
CA VAL A 359 0.85 -5.04 -7.83
C VAL A 359 0.03 -5.32 -6.55
N ILE A 360 -0.86 -6.32 -6.57
CA ILE A 360 -1.76 -6.60 -5.45
C ILE A 360 -0.97 -6.94 -4.16
N PRO A 361 0.03 -7.85 -4.17
CA PRO A 361 0.87 -8.10 -3.01
C PRO A 361 1.63 -6.88 -2.52
N VAL A 362 2.14 -6.03 -3.42
CA VAL A 362 2.85 -4.80 -3.04
C VAL A 362 1.93 -3.85 -2.29
N ILE A 363 0.70 -3.65 -2.77
CA ILE A 363 -0.31 -2.83 -2.09
C ILE A 363 -0.68 -3.46 -0.74
N ALA A 364 -0.89 -4.78 -0.70
CA ALA A 364 -1.20 -5.50 0.54
C ALA A 364 -0.09 -5.32 1.59
N LEU A 365 1.19 -5.49 1.20
CA LEU A 365 2.35 -5.27 2.08
C LEU A 365 2.37 -3.83 2.62
N ALA A 366 2.14 -2.83 1.76
CA ALA A 366 2.12 -1.43 2.16
C ALA A 366 0.98 -1.13 3.15
N VAL A 367 -0.22 -1.64 2.89
CA VAL A 367 -1.39 -1.45 3.76
C VAL A 367 -1.23 -2.15 5.10
N ILE A 368 -0.74 -3.40 5.11
CA ILE A 368 -0.48 -4.17 6.34
C ILE A 368 0.55 -3.44 7.20
N LEU A 369 1.65 -2.99 6.60
CA LEU A 369 2.69 -2.27 7.32
C LEU A 369 2.18 -0.92 7.87
N ASP A 370 1.47 -0.14 7.06
CA ASP A 370 0.87 1.13 7.49
C ASP A 370 -0.12 0.94 8.65
N ALA A 371 -0.96 -0.09 8.59
CA ALA A 371 -1.88 -0.47 9.65
C ALA A 371 -1.16 -0.88 10.93
N PHE A 372 -0.08 -1.66 10.83
CA PHE A 372 0.76 -2.06 11.95
C PHE A 372 1.37 -0.84 12.67
N PHE A 373 1.94 0.12 11.93
CA PHE A 373 2.48 1.34 12.53
C PHE A 373 1.39 2.19 13.18
N LYS A 374 0.23 2.37 12.51
CA LYS A 374 -0.90 3.12 13.07
C LYS A 374 -1.37 2.53 14.40
N LEU A 375 -1.47 1.20 14.47
CA LEU A 375 -1.79 0.47 15.70
C LEU A 375 -0.74 0.73 16.79
N PHE A 376 0.53 0.51 16.46
CA PHE A 376 1.63 0.64 17.42
C PHE A 376 1.74 2.06 17.99
N ILE A 377 1.61 3.08 17.14
CA ILE A 377 1.59 4.49 17.56
C ILE A 377 0.42 4.77 18.50
N SER A 378 -0.79 4.29 18.17
CA SER A 378 -1.97 4.53 19.01
C SER A 378 -1.85 3.95 20.42
N LEU A 379 -1.20 2.77 20.55
CA LEU A 379 -0.95 2.13 21.84
C LEU A 379 0.08 2.85 22.70
N LEU A 380 0.98 3.62 22.08
CA LEU A 380 1.96 4.45 22.78
C LEU A 380 1.34 5.76 23.27
N GLU A 381 0.49 6.38 22.46
CA GLU A 381 -0.20 7.63 22.81
C GLU A 381 -1.21 7.42 23.95
N GLU A 382 -1.91 6.27 24.00
CA GLU A 382 -2.85 5.94 25.08
C GLU A 382 -2.16 5.72 26.45
N LYS A 383 -0.83 5.50 26.46
CA LYS A 383 -0.03 5.32 27.68
C LYS A 383 0.62 6.60 28.21
N GLN A 384 0.59 7.69 27.44
CA GLN A 384 1.13 8.98 27.90
C GLN A 384 0.03 9.70 28.71
N PRO A 385 0.26 9.95 30.03
CA PRO A 385 -0.74 10.54 30.92
C PRO A 385 -1.08 12.00 30.60
#